data_AF-A0A8T4P8M0-F1
#
_entry.id   AF-A0A8T4P8M0-F1
#
_cell.length_a   1.000
_cell.length_b   1.000
_cell.length_c   1.000
_cell.angle_alpha   90.00
_cell.angle_beta   90.00
_cell.angle_gamma   90.00
#
_symmetry.space_group_name_H-M   'P 1'
#
loop_
_entity.id
_entity.type
_entity.pdbx_description
1 polymer ?
#
loop_
_entity_poly.entity_id
_entity_poly.type
_entity_poly.pdbx_seq_one_letter_code
_entity_poly.pdbx_strand_id
1 'polypeptide(L)'
;MVNKLLAIALLLSLFVPIAQAVSLTLETEPNRDVSIFIQDSTTNYLIESFHKNSGPKGEVFVEFSTSEPDVDALVKIKNDKVELYSKRFESLSTATLIEIELPEREDECDALHLNFCANQIDCQGANAFWYDEKCNAEECTGNHLDLCKSETACQKANSFWYDSTCHAEAQPIINETAEENSTSLTGLSIFGEEDNFLSNKIFWIVVISLVVLALAAIYVRHKLRSPPSYKKIKIPHNPKALEYELTQAERKLQAAQSEIKRLQNQGKIAEARKKIEADKEYLHKLERGEL
;
A
#
# COMPACT_ATOMS: atom_id res chain seq x y z
N MET A 1 -29.56 34.15 56.66
CA MET A 1 -28.74 34.06 55.42
C MET A 1 -28.24 32.64 55.17
N VAL A 2 -27.82 31.88 56.19
CA VAL A 2 -27.26 30.52 56.06
C VAL A 2 -28.17 29.55 55.27
N ASN A 3 -29.49 29.52 55.53
CA ASN A 3 -30.41 28.62 54.80
C ASN A 3 -30.56 28.96 53.31
N LYS A 4 -30.32 30.21 52.88
CA LYS A 4 -30.38 30.57 51.45
C LYS A 4 -29.11 30.16 50.70
N LEU A 5 -27.94 30.27 51.35
CA LEU A 5 -26.67 29.79 50.80
C LEU A 5 -26.66 28.26 50.67
N LEU A 6 -27.23 27.55 51.67
CA LEU A 6 -27.32 26.09 51.64
C LEU A 6 -28.27 25.59 50.55
N ALA A 7 -29.40 26.28 50.33
CA ALA A 7 -30.33 25.96 49.24
C ALA A 7 -29.72 26.21 47.85
N ILE A 8 -28.95 27.29 47.67
CA ILE A 8 -28.26 27.58 46.40
C ILE A 8 -27.13 26.57 46.14
N ALA A 9 -26.37 26.17 47.16
CA ALA A 9 -25.37 25.13 47.03
C ALA A 9 -25.98 23.76 46.68
N LEU A 10 -27.12 23.41 47.30
CA LEU A 10 -27.86 22.19 46.97
C LEU A 10 -28.40 22.24 45.52
N LEU A 11 -28.94 23.38 45.09
CA LEU A 11 -29.45 23.57 43.72
C LEU A 11 -28.32 23.50 42.68
N LEU A 12 -27.14 24.07 42.98
CA LEU A 12 -25.97 24.00 42.10
C LEU A 12 -25.38 22.58 42.01
N SER A 13 -25.52 21.77 43.07
CA SER A 13 -25.09 20.36 43.02
C SER A 13 -25.96 19.47 42.12
N LEU A 14 -27.20 19.90 41.80
CA LEU A 14 -28.09 19.17 40.90
C LEU A 14 -27.78 19.36 39.40
N PHE A 15 -26.87 20.28 39.04
CA PHE A 15 -26.51 20.58 37.65
C PHE A 15 -25.11 20.09 37.25
N VAL A 16 -24.51 19.17 38.00
CA VAL A 16 -23.29 18.51 37.51
C VAL A 16 -23.71 17.51 36.44
N PRO A 17 -23.36 17.71 35.15
CA PRO A 17 -23.66 16.72 34.12
C PRO A 17 -22.97 15.42 34.54
N ILE A 18 -23.77 14.37 34.75
CA ILE A 18 -23.26 13.05 35.11
C ILE A 18 -22.66 12.48 33.83
N ALA A 19 -21.35 12.66 33.66
CA ALA A 19 -20.63 12.01 32.59
C ALA A 19 -20.64 10.50 32.87
N GLN A 20 -21.19 9.72 31.94
CA GLN A 20 -21.21 8.27 32.08
C GLN A 20 -19.88 7.72 31.54
N ALA A 21 -19.32 6.72 32.20
CA ALA A 21 -18.17 5.98 31.70
C ALA A 21 -18.68 4.83 30.84
N VAL A 22 -18.23 4.78 29.59
CA VAL A 22 -18.64 3.79 28.58
C VAL A 22 -17.42 2.94 28.26
N SER A 23 -17.60 1.63 28.26
CA SER A 23 -16.56 0.68 27.85
C SER A 23 -16.93 0.02 26.52
N LEU A 24 -16.00 0.04 25.57
CA LEU A 24 -16.14 -0.61 24.27
C LEU A 24 -15.06 -1.69 24.13
N THR A 25 -15.52 -2.90 23.80
CA THR A 25 -14.66 -4.06 23.56
C THR A 25 -14.76 -4.41 22.08
N LEU A 26 -13.61 -4.45 21.43
CA LEU A 26 -13.47 -4.88 20.04
C LEU A 26 -12.66 -6.17 20.00
N GLU A 27 -13.16 -7.17 19.29
CA GLU A 27 -12.41 -8.38 18.98
C GLU A 27 -11.95 -8.34 17.51
N THR A 28 -10.66 -8.60 17.27
CA THR A 28 -10.01 -8.59 15.95
C THR A 28 -8.94 -9.69 15.88
N GLU A 29 -8.20 -9.80 14.79
CA GLU A 29 -6.97 -10.60 14.76
C GLU A 29 -5.91 -10.07 15.76
N PRO A 30 -5.05 -10.93 16.32
CA PRO A 30 -3.95 -10.54 17.20
C PRO A 30 -2.92 -9.61 16.57
N ASN A 31 -2.28 -8.76 17.39
CA ASN A 31 -1.16 -7.89 17.00
C ASN A 31 -1.45 -6.94 15.81
N ARG A 32 -2.67 -6.40 15.73
CA ARG A 32 -3.08 -5.42 14.72
C ARG A 32 -3.10 -4.01 15.29
N ASP A 33 -2.79 -3.02 14.45
CA ASP A 33 -2.94 -1.60 14.81
C ASP A 33 -4.40 -1.19 14.67
N VAL A 34 -5.08 -0.92 15.77
CA VAL A 34 -6.51 -0.55 15.82
C VAL A 34 -6.65 0.94 16.14
N SER A 35 -7.43 1.64 15.32
CA SER A 35 -7.85 3.02 15.56
C SER A 35 -9.36 3.11 15.69
N ILE A 36 -9.84 3.62 16.83
CA ILE A 36 -11.26 3.76 17.13
C ILE A 36 -11.55 5.25 17.27
N PHE A 37 -12.50 5.77 16.49
CA PHE A 37 -12.92 7.17 16.54
C PHE A 37 -14.37 7.22 17.00
N ILE A 38 -14.60 7.76 18.20
CA ILE A 38 -15.93 7.95 18.77
C ILE A 38 -16.44 9.33 18.37
N GLN A 39 -17.62 9.37 17.76
CA GLN A 39 -18.24 10.58 17.26
C GLN A 39 -19.63 10.76 17.85
N ASP A 40 -20.04 12.01 17.97
CA ASP A 40 -21.42 12.37 18.29
C ASP A 40 -22.32 12.00 17.10
N SER A 41 -23.38 11.23 17.37
CA SER A 41 -24.29 10.69 16.35
C SER A 41 -25.11 11.77 15.62
N THR A 42 -25.29 12.95 16.23
CA THR A 42 -26.09 14.04 15.65
C THR A 42 -25.23 15.02 14.87
N THR A 43 -24.08 15.40 15.42
CA THR A 43 -23.20 16.46 14.91
C THR A 43 -22.01 15.93 14.13
N ASN A 44 -21.72 14.62 14.19
CA ASN A 44 -20.51 13.99 13.68
C ASN A 44 -19.21 14.55 14.27
N TYR A 45 -19.29 15.28 15.39
CA TYR A 45 -18.12 15.82 16.05
C TYR A 45 -17.31 14.70 16.70
N LEU A 46 -15.98 14.72 16.55
CA LEU A 46 -15.10 13.74 17.19
C LEU A 46 -15.10 13.98 18.70
N ILE A 47 -15.61 13.01 19.45
CA ILE A 47 -15.59 13.02 20.92
C ILE A 47 -14.18 12.60 21.37
N GLU A 48 -13.75 11.41 20.96
CA GLU A 48 -12.45 10.85 21.37
C GLU A 48 -11.90 9.89 20.31
N SER A 49 -10.57 9.72 20.29
CA SER A 49 -9.89 8.82 19.38
C SER A 49 -8.86 7.97 20.12
N PHE A 50 -8.88 6.66 19.87
CA PHE A 50 -7.98 5.69 20.47
C PHE A 50 -7.13 5.04 19.38
N HIS A 51 -5.84 4.87 19.67
CA HIS A 51 -4.90 4.13 18.83
C HIS A 51 -4.21 3.09 19.71
N LYS A 52 -4.60 1.83 19.56
CA LYS A 52 -4.11 0.71 20.37
C LYS A 52 -3.75 -0.46 19.48
N ASN A 53 -2.90 -1.33 19.98
CA ASN A 53 -2.61 -2.59 19.32
C ASN A 53 -3.48 -3.68 19.95
N SER A 54 -4.04 -4.57 19.13
CA SER A 54 -4.79 -5.70 19.64
C SER A 54 -3.91 -6.66 20.42
N GLY A 55 -4.47 -7.24 21.48
CA GLY A 55 -3.79 -8.19 22.33
C GLY A 55 -3.44 -9.50 21.61
N PRO A 56 -2.78 -10.44 22.30
CA PRO A 56 -2.47 -11.76 21.76
C PRO A 56 -3.70 -12.59 21.38
N LYS A 57 -4.88 -12.31 21.94
CA LYS A 57 -6.14 -12.92 21.53
C LYS A 57 -6.96 -12.01 20.62
N GLY A 58 -6.40 -10.85 20.23
CA GLY A 58 -7.07 -9.92 19.34
C GLY A 58 -8.05 -8.96 20.01
N GLU A 59 -8.09 -8.92 21.34
CA GLU A 59 -8.96 -8.03 22.10
C GLU A 59 -8.39 -6.60 22.17
N VAL A 60 -9.27 -5.60 22.03
CA VAL A 60 -8.99 -4.17 22.27
C VAL A 60 -10.06 -3.60 23.18
N PHE A 61 -9.63 -3.08 24.32
CA PHE A 61 -10.50 -2.44 25.30
C PHE A 61 -10.25 -0.93 25.34
N VAL A 62 -11.31 -0.14 25.21
CA VAL A 62 -11.26 1.32 25.38
C VAL A 62 -12.38 1.78 26.30
N GLU A 63 -12.07 2.79 27.13
CA GLU A 63 -13.03 3.46 28.00
C GLU A 63 -13.04 4.94 27.62
N PHE A 64 -14.23 5.52 27.52
CA PHE A 64 -14.42 6.94 27.25
C PHE A 64 -15.59 7.47 28.09
N SER A 65 -15.73 8.79 28.15
CA SER A 65 -16.85 9.41 28.85
C SER A 65 -17.59 10.39 27.96
N THR A 66 -18.91 10.29 27.96
CA THR A 66 -19.79 11.15 27.17
C THR A 66 -21.08 11.47 27.93
N SER A 67 -21.69 12.60 27.59
CA SER A 67 -23.07 12.96 28.01
C SER A 67 -24.13 12.48 27.02
N GLU A 68 -23.70 12.07 25.82
CA GLU A 68 -24.62 11.69 24.76
C GLU A 68 -25.18 10.28 24.98
N PRO A 69 -26.49 10.05 24.72
CA PRO A 69 -27.10 8.74 24.87
C PRO A 69 -26.63 7.76 23.79
N ASP A 70 -26.35 8.26 22.59
CA ASP A 70 -25.96 7.47 21.43
C ASP A 70 -24.72 8.08 20.76
N VAL A 71 -23.75 7.22 20.41
CA VAL A 71 -22.52 7.61 19.72
C VAL A 71 -22.31 6.79 18.46
N ASP A 72 -21.57 7.34 17.51
CA ASP A 72 -21.06 6.59 16.36
C ASP A 72 -19.61 6.18 16.63
N ALA A 73 -19.21 5.00 16.18
CA ALA A 73 -17.82 4.56 16.23
C ALA A 73 -17.31 4.23 14.82
N LEU A 74 -16.23 4.87 14.40
CA LEU A 74 -15.47 4.44 13.23
C LEU A 74 -14.28 3.60 13.69
N VAL A 75 -14.27 2.33 13.32
CA VAL A 75 -13.19 1.39 13.63
C VAL A 75 -12.35 1.19 12.39
N LYS A 76 -11.04 1.41 12.50
CA LYS A 76 -10.05 1.14 11.47
C LYS A 76 -9.00 0.18 11.98
N ILE A 77 -8.65 -0.82 11.18
CA ILE A 77 -7.65 -1.83 11.51
C ILE A 77 -6.57 -1.80 10.45
N LYS A 78 -5.32 -1.76 10.89
CA LYS A 78 -4.16 -1.65 10.04
C LYS A 78 -3.15 -2.75 10.32
N ASN A 79 -2.44 -3.13 9.28
CA ASN A 79 -1.21 -3.92 9.37
C ASN A 79 -0.10 -3.15 8.66
N ASP A 80 0.99 -2.86 9.36
CA ASP A 80 2.13 -2.12 8.81
C ASP A 80 1.74 -0.84 8.04
N LYS A 81 0.78 -0.09 8.59
CA LYS A 81 0.17 1.14 8.02
C LYS A 81 -0.79 0.95 6.83
N VAL A 82 -0.97 -0.26 6.34
CA VAL A 82 -2.00 -0.58 5.34
C VAL A 82 -3.34 -0.75 6.05
N GLU A 83 -4.38 -0.03 5.62
CA GLU A 83 -5.75 -0.17 6.13
C GLU A 83 -6.35 -1.48 5.61
N LEU A 84 -6.58 -2.42 6.52
CA LEU A 84 -7.19 -3.73 6.23
C LEU A 84 -8.70 -3.67 6.33
N TYR A 85 -9.21 -2.88 7.27
CA TYR A 85 -10.63 -2.80 7.56
C TYR A 85 -11.01 -1.41 8.05
N SER A 86 -12.21 -0.96 7.68
CA SER A 86 -12.75 0.35 8.01
C SER A 86 -14.27 0.28 8.01
N LYS A 87 -14.89 0.29 9.20
CA LYS A 87 -16.35 0.23 9.34
C LYS A 87 -16.84 1.26 10.35
N ARG A 88 -17.93 1.92 9.99
CA ARG A 88 -18.69 2.81 10.85
C ARG A 88 -19.84 2.02 11.49
N PHE A 89 -19.96 2.17 12.80
CA PHE A 89 -21.06 1.67 13.62
C PHE A 89 -21.87 2.87 14.06
N GLU A 90 -23.14 2.92 13.68
CA GLU A 90 -24.01 4.07 13.93
C GLU A 90 -24.92 3.79 15.12
N SER A 91 -25.25 4.85 15.88
CA SER A 91 -26.25 4.79 16.97
C SER A 91 -25.95 3.73 18.05
N LEU A 92 -24.70 3.66 18.51
CA LEU A 92 -24.30 2.80 19.62
C LEU A 92 -24.77 3.40 20.94
N SER A 93 -25.64 2.68 21.64
CA SER A 93 -26.15 3.06 22.96
C SER A 93 -25.03 3.02 24.01
N THR A 94 -24.84 4.14 24.71
CA THR A 94 -23.81 4.27 25.77
C THR A 94 -24.17 3.56 27.07
N ALA A 95 -25.41 3.10 27.21
CA ALA A 95 -25.91 2.40 28.39
C ALA A 95 -25.57 0.89 28.43
N THR A 96 -25.02 0.34 27.34
CA THR A 96 -24.75 -1.09 27.18
C THR A 96 -23.29 -1.36 26.83
N LEU A 97 -22.80 -2.55 27.19
CA LEU A 97 -21.52 -3.03 26.70
C LEU A 97 -21.60 -3.17 25.17
N ILE A 98 -20.75 -2.44 24.46
CA ILE A 98 -20.68 -2.50 23.00
C ILE A 98 -19.63 -3.55 22.65
N GLU A 99 -20.10 -4.67 22.09
CA GLU A 99 -19.28 -5.74 21.53
C GLU A 99 -19.34 -5.62 20.01
N ILE A 100 -18.18 -5.37 19.40
CA ILE A 100 -18.07 -5.29 17.94
C ILE A 100 -17.38 -6.57 17.47
N GLU A 101 -18.18 -7.50 16.98
CA GLU A 101 -17.67 -8.62 16.18
C GLU A 101 -17.37 -8.11 14.77
N LEU A 102 -16.11 -8.23 14.39
CA LEU A 102 -15.70 -7.99 13.02
C LEU A 102 -16.09 -9.21 12.20
N PRO A 103 -16.59 -9.05 10.96
CA PRO A 103 -16.80 -10.19 10.09
C PRO A 103 -15.45 -10.92 9.95
N GLU A 104 -15.46 -12.25 10.17
CA GLU A 104 -14.34 -13.08 9.76
C GLU A 104 -14.03 -12.74 8.31
N ARG A 105 -12.76 -12.49 8.01
CA ARG A 105 -12.35 -11.97 6.71
C ARG A 105 -12.67 -13.03 5.65
N GLU A 106 -13.77 -12.85 4.90
CA GLU A 106 -14.08 -13.66 3.71
C GLU A 106 -13.05 -13.46 2.58
N ASP A 107 -12.15 -12.49 2.73
CA ASP A 107 -11.07 -12.17 1.79
C ASP A 107 -9.75 -12.90 2.08
N GLU A 108 -9.78 -14.09 2.70
CA GLU A 108 -8.58 -14.94 2.77
C GLU A 108 -8.39 -15.70 1.46
N CYS A 109 -7.16 -15.70 0.95
CA CYS A 109 -6.76 -16.59 -0.13
C CYS A 109 -6.80 -18.03 0.40
N ASP A 110 -7.91 -18.71 0.12
CA ASP A 110 -8.15 -20.10 0.46
C ASP A 110 -8.64 -20.88 -0.77
N ALA A 111 -8.88 -22.18 -0.62
CA ALA A 111 -9.31 -23.05 -1.72
C ALA A 111 -10.67 -22.67 -2.34
N LEU A 112 -11.52 -21.91 -1.63
CA LEU A 112 -12.83 -21.42 -2.10
C LEU A 112 -12.74 -20.01 -2.69
N HIS A 113 -11.77 -19.21 -2.28
CA HIS A 113 -11.64 -17.79 -2.62
C HIS A 113 -10.29 -17.45 -3.26
N LEU A 114 -9.92 -18.21 -4.30
CA LEU A 114 -8.65 -18.06 -5.03
C LEU A 114 -8.46 -16.67 -5.67
N ASN A 115 -9.55 -15.92 -5.88
CA ASN A 115 -9.51 -14.54 -6.38
C ASN A 115 -8.84 -13.55 -5.42
N PHE A 116 -8.64 -13.90 -4.14
CA PHE A 116 -7.91 -13.07 -3.17
C PHE A 116 -6.41 -13.36 -3.09
N CYS A 117 -5.93 -14.39 -3.77
CA CYS A 117 -4.51 -14.73 -3.81
C CYS A 117 -3.73 -13.69 -4.62
N ALA A 118 -2.87 -12.92 -3.95
CA ALA A 118 -2.15 -11.81 -4.58
C ALA A 118 -0.88 -12.26 -5.31
N ASN A 119 -0.36 -13.44 -4.98
CA ASN A 119 0.87 -13.96 -5.55
C ASN A 119 0.92 -15.50 -5.53
N GLN A 120 1.95 -16.05 -6.18
CA GLN A 120 2.18 -17.49 -6.29
C GLN A 120 2.28 -18.21 -4.93
N ILE A 121 2.88 -17.57 -3.92
CA ILE A 121 3.08 -18.19 -2.60
C ILE A 121 1.73 -18.37 -1.91
N ASP A 122 0.90 -17.32 -1.92
CA ASP A 122 -0.45 -17.38 -1.34
C ASP A 122 -1.29 -18.46 -2.03
N CYS A 123 -1.24 -18.49 -3.37
CA CYS A 123 -1.94 -19.47 -4.19
C CYS A 123 -1.54 -20.92 -3.90
N GLN A 124 -0.24 -21.17 -3.73
CA GLN A 124 0.25 -22.48 -3.34
C GLN A 124 -0.16 -22.84 -1.91
N GLY A 125 -0.21 -21.85 -1.00
CA GLY A 125 -0.75 -22.01 0.35
C GLY A 125 -2.22 -22.42 0.36
N ALA A 126 -3.01 -21.94 -0.60
CA ALA A 126 -4.40 -22.33 -0.83
C ALA A 126 -4.57 -23.70 -1.54
N ASN A 127 -3.48 -24.46 -1.76
CA ASN A 127 -3.45 -25.70 -2.55
C ASN A 127 -3.94 -25.53 -3.99
N ALA A 128 -3.60 -24.42 -4.63
CA ALA A 128 -4.01 -24.07 -5.99
C ALA A 128 -2.81 -23.76 -6.91
N PHE A 129 -3.09 -23.46 -8.18
CA PHE A 129 -2.09 -23.32 -9.24
C PHE A 129 -1.99 -21.88 -9.74
N TRP A 130 -0.78 -21.32 -9.70
CA TRP A 130 -0.50 -19.95 -10.14
C TRP A 130 -0.07 -19.91 -11.61
N TYR A 131 -0.88 -19.27 -12.45
CA TYR A 131 -0.56 -18.97 -13.84
C TYR A 131 -1.35 -17.74 -14.32
N ASP A 132 -0.79 -17.02 -15.30
CA ASP A 132 -1.37 -15.79 -15.87
C ASP A 132 -1.71 -14.73 -14.83
N GLU A 133 -0.80 -14.58 -13.86
CA GLU A 133 -0.92 -13.61 -12.75
C GLU A 133 -2.20 -13.81 -11.91
N LYS A 134 -2.76 -15.03 -11.93
CA LYS A 134 -3.97 -15.42 -11.18
C LYS A 134 -3.78 -16.77 -10.52
N CYS A 135 -4.57 -17.00 -9.48
CA CYS A 135 -4.66 -18.29 -8.82
C CYS A 135 -5.87 -19.07 -9.32
N ASN A 136 -5.66 -20.32 -9.71
CA ASN A 136 -6.67 -21.16 -10.35
C ASN A 136 -6.77 -22.52 -9.64
N ALA A 137 -7.99 -23.06 -9.57
CA ALA A 137 -8.25 -24.33 -8.88
C ALA A 137 -7.71 -25.55 -9.65
N GLU A 138 -7.65 -25.45 -10.97
CA GLU A 138 -7.24 -26.54 -11.87
C GLU A 138 -5.85 -26.27 -12.46
N GLU A 139 -5.07 -27.33 -12.58
CA GLU A 139 -3.73 -27.30 -13.16
C GLU A 139 -3.79 -27.32 -14.69
N CYS A 140 -2.97 -26.49 -15.33
CA CYS A 140 -2.67 -26.61 -16.76
C CYS A 140 -1.94 -27.94 -17.00
N THR A 141 -2.66 -28.92 -17.56
CA THR A 141 -2.17 -30.28 -17.85
C THR A 141 -2.48 -30.64 -19.29
N GLY A 142 -1.95 -31.78 -19.78
CA GLY A 142 -2.25 -32.32 -21.10
C GLY A 142 -3.75 -32.49 -21.41
N ASN A 143 -4.60 -32.62 -20.38
CA ASN A 143 -6.04 -32.76 -20.52
C ASN A 143 -6.79 -31.41 -20.48
N HIS A 144 -6.13 -30.33 -20.02
CA HIS A 144 -6.70 -29.00 -19.80
C HIS A 144 -5.81 -27.91 -20.43
N LEU A 145 -5.45 -28.10 -21.69
CA LEU A 145 -4.55 -27.19 -22.42
C LEU A 145 -5.15 -25.79 -22.62
N ASP A 146 -6.47 -25.68 -22.58
CA ASP A 146 -7.20 -24.41 -22.62
C ASP A 146 -6.92 -23.53 -21.39
N LEU A 147 -6.47 -24.12 -20.28
CA LEU A 147 -6.06 -23.40 -19.06
C LEU A 147 -4.63 -22.86 -19.17
N CYS A 148 -3.80 -23.36 -20.10
CA CYS A 148 -2.44 -22.89 -20.28
C CYS A 148 -2.42 -21.59 -21.11
N LYS A 149 -2.32 -20.38 -20.50
CA LYS A 149 -2.19 -19.12 -21.27
C LYS A 149 -0.77 -18.56 -21.36
N SER A 150 0.24 -19.34 -20.98
CA SER A 150 1.65 -19.00 -21.23
C SER A 150 2.43 -20.17 -21.83
N GLU A 151 3.43 -19.83 -22.65
CA GLU A 151 4.36 -20.79 -23.27
C GLU A 151 5.01 -21.71 -22.22
N THR A 152 5.49 -21.13 -21.12
CA THR A 152 6.12 -21.89 -20.03
C THR A 152 5.16 -22.90 -19.38
N ALA A 153 3.89 -22.53 -19.20
CA ALA A 153 2.88 -23.45 -18.65
C ALA A 153 2.58 -24.57 -19.65
N CYS A 154 2.44 -24.23 -20.94
CA CYS A 154 2.20 -25.19 -22.01
C CYS A 154 3.33 -26.22 -22.16
N GLN A 155 4.59 -25.77 -22.08
CA GLN A 155 5.76 -26.64 -22.13
C GLN A 155 5.84 -27.56 -20.91
N LYS A 156 5.49 -27.07 -19.71
CA LYS A 156 5.40 -27.91 -18.49
C LYS A 156 4.33 -28.99 -18.60
N ALA A 157 3.24 -28.71 -19.31
CA ALA A 157 2.20 -29.68 -19.65
C ALA A 157 2.63 -30.67 -20.76
N ASN A 158 3.89 -30.67 -21.19
CA ASN A 158 4.43 -31.47 -22.29
C ASN A 158 3.68 -31.24 -23.62
N SER A 159 3.30 -29.99 -23.89
CA SER A 159 2.52 -29.58 -25.08
C SER A 159 3.23 -28.49 -25.88
N PHE A 160 2.67 -28.12 -27.03
CA PHE A 160 3.28 -27.21 -28.00
C PHE A 160 2.60 -25.84 -27.99
N TRP A 161 3.37 -24.77 -27.87
CA TRP A 161 2.88 -23.39 -27.89
C TRP A 161 3.04 -22.77 -29.29
N TYR A 162 1.94 -22.45 -29.95
CA TYR A 162 1.93 -21.68 -31.21
C TYR A 162 0.62 -20.90 -31.32
N ASP A 163 0.62 -19.85 -32.14
CA ASP A 163 -0.54 -18.95 -32.34
C ASP A 163 -1.14 -18.38 -31.03
N SER A 164 -0.30 -18.22 -30.00
CA SER A 164 -0.70 -17.76 -28.66
C SER A 164 -1.69 -18.69 -27.94
N THR A 165 -1.74 -19.96 -28.33
CA THR A 165 -2.54 -21.02 -27.72
C THR A 165 -1.70 -22.28 -27.47
N CYS A 166 -2.12 -23.10 -26.51
CA CYS A 166 -1.46 -24.36 -26.20
C CYS A 166 -2.14 -25.52 -26.92
N HIS A 167 -1.36 -26.37 -27.60
CA HIS A 167 -1.84 -27.46 -28.44
C HIS A 167 -1.18 -28.79 -28.08
N ALA A 168 -1.93 -29.88 -28.19
CA ALA A 168 -1.44 -31.22 -27.90
C ALA A 168 -0.45 -31.75 -28.96
N GLU A 169 -0.53 -31.24 -30.19
CA GLU A 169 0.28 -31.68 -31.33
C GLU A 169 1.10 -30.51 -31.89
N ALA A 170 2.30 -30.80 -32.38
CA ALA A 170 3.17 -29.81 -33.01
C ALA A 170 2.53 -29.19 -34.26
N GLN A 171 2.89 -27.94 -34.56
CA GLN A 171 2.37 -27.22 -35.72
C GLN A 171 2.67 -28.00 -37.02
N PRO A 172 1.68 -28.22 -37.90
CA PRO A 172 1.91 -28.91 -39.17
C PRO A 172 2.91 -28.11 -40.01
N ILE A 173 4.03 -28.74 -40.37
CA ILE A 173 5.00 -28.16 -41.29
C ILE A 173 4.31 -28.11 -42.66
N ILE A 174 3.79 -26.94 -43.03
CA ILE A 174 3.31 -26.72 -44.38
C ILE A 174 4.57 -26.66 -45.24
N ASN A 175 4.92 -27.78 -45.86
CA ASN A 175 5.92 -27.82 -46.93
C ASN A 175 5.34 -27.05 -48.12
N GLU A 176 5.40 -25.72 -48.08
CA GLU A 176 5.31 -24.92 -49.29
C GLU A 176 6.50 -25.33 -50.17
N THR A 177 6.21 -26.15 -51.18
CA THR A 177 7.08 -26.36 -52.33
C THR A 177 7.24 -25.01 -53.05
N ALA A 178 8.16 -24.20 -52.54
CA ALA A 178 8.68 -23.02 -53.20
C ALA A 178 9.92 -23.44 -53.99
N GLU A 179 9.78 -23.27 -55.30
CA GLU A 179 10.76 -23.35 -56.35
C GLU A 179 12.09 -22.67 -55.94
N GLU A 180 13.18 -23.40 -56.11
CA GLU A 180 14.55 -22.95 -55.82
C GLU A 180 14.88 -21.64 -56.54
N ASN A 181 15.20 -20.61 -55.77
CA ASN A 181 16.29 -19.71 -56.15
C ASN A 181 17.17 -19.49 -54.93
N SER A 182 18.34 -20.11 -55.00
CA SER A 182 19.38 -20.14 -54.00
C SER A 182 20.10 -18.80 -53.92
N THR A 183 19.98 -18.14 -52.77
CA THR A 183 21.03 -17.24 -52.28
C THR A 183 21.40 -17.63 -50.87
N SER A 184 22.50 -18.37 -50.80
CA SER A 184 23.32 -18.63 -49.64
C SER A 184 23.56 -17.33 -48.85
N LEU A 185 22.99 -17.26 -47.64
CA LEU A 185 23.46 -16.34 -46.61
C LEU A 185 23.67 -17.14 -45.32
N THR A 186 24.93 -17.51 -45.11
CA THR A 186 25.46 -18.03 -43.85
C THR A 186 25.42 -16.92 -42.81
N GLY A 187 24.46 -16.98 -41.88
CA GLY A 187 24.36 -16.10 -40.72
C GLY A 187 24.85 -16.80 -39.46
N LEU A 188 25.95 -16.30 -38.91
CA LEU A 188 26.75 -16.84 -37.81
C LEU A 188 25.96 -17.30 -36.57
N SER A 189 26.25 -18.52 -36.12
CA SER A 189 26.18 -18.91 -34.72
C SER A 189 27.37 -18.32 -33.94
N ILE A 190 27.13 -17.30 -33.12
CA ILE A 190 28.04 -16.91 -32.03
C ILE A 190 27.19 -16.94 -30.77
N PHE A 191 27.33 -17.98 -29.94
CA PHE A 191 27.27 -17.90 -28.47
C PHE A 191 27.89 -19.16 -27.90
N GLY A 192 29.22 -19.20 -27.97
CA GLY A 192 30.05 -19.99 -27.08
C GLY A 192 31.31 -19.18 -26.88
N GLU A 193 31.55 -18.68 -25.67
CA GLU A 193 32.86 -18.75 -25.04
C GLU A 193 32.74 -18.36 -23.56
N GLU A 194 33.29 -19.22 -22.71
CA GLU A 194 33.46 -19.03 -21.28
C GLU A 194 34.47 -17.91 -21.01
N ASP A 195 34.00 -16.67 -20.92
CA ASP A 195 34.87 -15.60 -20.48
C ASP A 195 34.90 -15.51 -18.95
N ASN A 196 36.05 -15.88 -18.40
CA ASN A 196 36.59 -15.52 -17.09
C ASN A 196 36.71 -13.98 -16.94
N PHE A 197 35.63 -13.23 -17.19
CA PHE A 197 35.65 -11.80 -17.50
C PHE A 197 35.69 -10.88 -16.28
N LEU A 198 35.79 -11.44 -15.07
CA LEU A 198 36.07 -10.64 -13.88
C LEU A 198 37.47 -11.00 -13.40
N SER A 199 38.47 -10.34 -14.00
CA SER A 199 39.79 -10.21 -13.40
C SER A 199 39.61 -9.95 -11.90
N ASN A 200 40.22 -10.78 -11.04
CA ASN A 200 40.08 -10.71 -9.57
C ASN A 200 40.24 -9.25 -9.04
N LYS A 201 41.03 -8.42 -9.74
CA LYS A 201 41.18 -6.99 -9.44
C LYS A 201 39.91 -6.15 -9.65
N ILE A 202 39.13 -6.40 -10.70
CA ILE A 202 37.88 -5.67 -10.99
C ILE A 202 36.82 -6.02 -9.94
N PHE A 203 36.71 -7.31 -9.58
CA PHE A 203 35.79 -7.75 -8.53
C PHE A 203 36.08 -7.04 -7.19
N TRP A 204 37.35 -6.96 -6.78
CA TRP A 204 37.74 -6.25 -5.55
C TRP A 204 37.46 -4.74 -5.59
N ILE A 205 37.60 -4.09 -6.75
CA ILE A 205 37.26 -2.66 -6.89
C ILE A 205 35.76 -2.42 -6.68
N VAL A 206 34.90 -3.28 -7.25
CA VAL A 206 33.45 -3.18 -7.10
C VAL A 206 33.04 -3.42 -5.64
N VAL A 207 33.61 -4.43 -4.99
CA VAL A 207 33.32 -4.75 -3.57
C VAL A 207 33.75 -3.59 -2.65
N ILE A 208 34.95 -3.04 -2.83
CA ILE A 208 35.43 -1.90 -2.04
C ILE A 208 34.53 -0.66 -2.25
N SER A 209 34.12 -0.39 -3.49
CA SER A 209 33.20 0.72 -3.80
C SER A 209 31.86 0.57 -3.06
N LEU A 210 31.29 -0.64 -3.05
CA LEU A 210 30.02 -0.93 -2.39
C LEU A 210 30.11 -0.77 -0.86
N VAL A 211 31.23 -1.20 -0.26
CA VAL A 211 31.48 -1.04 1.19
C VAL A 211 31.61 0.44 1.56
N VAL A 212 32.32 1.25 0.77
CA VAL A 212 32.44 2.70 1.02
C VAL A 212 31.07 3.39 0.92
N LEU A 213 30.25 3.01 -0.06
CA LEU A 213 28.88 3.52 -0.21
C LEU A 213 28.00 3.17 1.00
N ALA A 214 28.09 1.93 1.49
CA ALA A 214 27.36 1.49 2.67
C ALA A 214 27.77 2.27 3.94
N LEU A 215 29.08 2.49 4.14
CA LEU A 215 29.58 3.26 5.27
C LEU A 215 29.14 4.73 5.20
N ALA A 216 29.14 5.34 4.01
CA ALA A 216 28.62 6.70 3.81
C ALA A 216 27.12 6.78 4.15
N ALA A 217 26.32 5.80 3.72
CA ALA A 217 24.89 5.74 4.03
C ALA A 217 24.61 5.60 5.54
N ILE A 218 25.41 4.79 6.26
CA ILE A 218 25.32 4.65 7.72
C ILE A 218 25.67 5.97 8.41
N TYR A 219 26.73 6.66 7.97
CA TYR A 219 27.13 7.95 8.53
C TYR A 219 26.03 9.02 8.35
N VAL A 220 25.41 9.09 7.17
CA VAL A 220 24.28 10.00 6.90
C VAL A 220 23.08 9.66 7.78
N ARG A 221 22.71 8.38 7.91
CA ARG A 221 21.63 7.95 8.81
C ARG A 221 21.89 8.32 10.25
N HIS A 222 23.13 8.18 10.72
CA HIS A 222 23.49 8.52 12.10
C HIS A 222 23.39 10.04 12.34
N LYS A 223 23.82 10.86 11.38
CA LYS A 223 23.71 12.32 11.47
C LYS A 223 22.25 12.81 11.48
N LEU A 224 21.37 12.14 10.73
CA LEU A 224 19.94 12.45 10.68
C LEU A 224 19.15 11.93 11.89
N ARG A 225 19.69 10.98 12.65
CA ARG A 225 19.08 10.47 13.90
C ARG A 225 19.29 11.36 15.12
N SER A 226 19.96 12.50 14.99
CA SER A 226 19.97 13.53 16.03
C SER A 226 18.53 13.91 16.33
N PRO A 227 17.96 13.58 17.50
CA PRO A 227 16.59 13.98 17.82
C PRO A 227 16.54 15.50 17.70
N PRO A 228 15.60 16.07 16.90
CA PRO A 228 15.49 17.51 16.83
C PRO A 228 15.29 18.00 18.26
N SER A 229 16.21 18.86 18.73
CA SER A 229 16.12 19.48 20.05
C SER A 229 14.81 20.25 20.08
N TYR A 230 13.78 19.62 20.67
CA TYR A 230 12.46 20.18 20.82
C TYR A 230 12.60 21.40 21.74
N LYS A 231 12.73 22.56 21.11
CA LYS A 231 12.62 23.84 21.79
C LYS A 231 11.17 23.93 22.24
N LYS A 232 10.92 23.81 23.55
CA LYS A 232 9.59 23.99 24.16
C LYS A 232 8.92 25.21 23.53
N ILE A 233 7.92 24.98 22.69
CA ILE A 233 7.14 26.02 22.06
C ILE A 233 6.36 26.68 23.20
N LYS A 234 6.71 27.91 23.55
CA LYS A 234 5.91 28.71 24.47
C LYS A 234 4.61 29.04 23.73
N ILE A 235 3.53 28.33 24.06
CA ILE A 235 2.21 28.62 23.53
C ILE A 235 1.80 30.01 24.06
N PRO A 236 1.60 31.01 23.20
CA PRO A 236 1.11 32.31 23.65
C PRO A 236 -0.32 32.15 24.21
N HIS A 237 -0.57 32.66 25.41
CA HIS A 237 -1.86 32.56 26.10
C HIS A 237 -3.01 33.35 25.44
N ASN A 238 -2.79 33.98 24.29
CA ASN A 238 -3.80 34.74 23.58
C ASN A 238 -4.31 33.94 22.36
N PRO A 239 -5.54 33.37 22.41
CA PRO A 239 -6.06 32.54 21.33
C PRO A 239 -6.15 33.27 19.99
N LYS A 240 -6.38 34.59 19.98
CA LYS A 240 -6.43 35.39 18.74
C LYS A 240 -5.06 35.53 18.07
N ALA A 241 -3.98 35.58 18.85
CA ALA A 241 -2.63 35.64 18.30
C ALA A 241 -2.24 34.29 17.66
N LEU A 242 -2.64 33.18 18.30
CA LEU A 242 -2.44 31.84 17.77
C LEU A 242 -3.18 31.61 16.45
N GLU A 243 -4.44 32.05 16.36
CA GLU A 243 -5.24 31.95 15.14
C GLU A 243 -4.63 32.73 13.97
N TYR A 244 -4.08 33.92 14.24
CA TYR A 244 -3.37 34.71 13.22
C TYR A 244 -2.08 34.03 12.75
N GLU A 245 -1.30 33.44 13.65
CA GLU A 245 -0.08 32.70 13.30
C GLU A 245 -0.39 31.42 12.51
N LEU A 246 -1.45 30.69 12.86
CA LEU A 246 -1.92 29.52 12.13
C LEU A 246 -2.35 29.91 10.70
N THR A 247 -3.12 30.99 10.55
CA THR A 247 -3.54 31.51 9.24
C THR A 247 -2.33 31.89 8.37
N GLN A 248 -1.30 32.50 8.97
CA GLN A 248 -0.05 32.84 8.28
C GLN A 248 0.73 31.58 7.85
N ALA A 249 0.81 30.58 8.71
CA ALA A 249 1.48 29.31 8.41
C ALA A 249 0.77 28.57 7.27
N GLU A 250 -0.57 28.53 7.29
CA GLU A 250 -1.38 27.90 6.25
C GLU A 250 -1.17 28.57 4.88
N ARG A 251 -1.18 29.90 4.82
CA ARG A 251 -0.88 30.65 3.59
C ARG A 251 0.51 30.32 3.03
N LYS A 252 1.52 30.19 3.90
CA LYS A 252 2.88 29.81 3.50
C LYS A 252 2.94 28.38 2.95
N LEU A 253 2.23 27.44 3.57
CA LEU A 253 2.14 26.06 3.08
C LEU A 253 1.43 25.97 1.73
N GLN A 254 0.32 26.67 1.55
CA GLN A 254 -0.39 26.73 0.27
C GLN A 254 0.49 27.34 -0.85
N ALA A 255 1.20 28.43 -0.55
CA ALA A 255 2.14 29.03 -1.49
C ALA A 255 3.25 28.05 -1.90
N ALA A 256 3.86 27.36 -0.92
CA ALA A 256 4.89 26.35 -1.18
C ALA A 256 4.37 25.17 -2.01
N GLN A 257 3.16 24.68 -1.74
CA GLN A 257 2.54 23.60 -2.52
C GLN A 257 2.26 24.03 -3.97
N SER A 258 1.83 25.27 -4.19
CA SER A 258 1.62 25.80 -5.54
C SER A 258 2.92 25.88 -6.33
N GLU A 259 4.02 26.27 -5.68
CA GLU A 259 5.35 26.34 -6.29
C GLU A 259 5.89 24.94 -6.63
N ILE A 260 5.69 23.95 -5.76
CA ILE A 260 6.05 22.55 -6.05
C ILE A 260 5.29 22.04 -7.28
N LYS A 261 3.97 22.29 -7.38
CA LYS A 261 3.18 21.90 -8.56
C LYS A 261 3.68 22.60 -9.83
N ARG A 262 4.06 23.88 -9.73
CA ARG A 262 4.65 24.64 -10.83
C ARG A 262 5.95 24.01 -11.32
N LEU A 263 6.85 23.63 -10.40
CA LEU A 263 8.12 22.98 -10.72
C LEU A 263 7.94 21.57 -11.30
N GLN A 264 7.00 20.78 -10.78
CA GLN A 264 6.69 19.46 -11.32
C GLN A 264 6.19 19.53 -12.77
N ASN A 265 5.34 20.51 -13.08
CA ASN A 265 4.86 20.72 -14.46
C ASN A 265 6.00 21.18 -15.37
N GLN A 266 6.92 22.02 -14.90
CA GLN A 266 8.11 22.39 -15.67
C GLN A 266 9.01 21.19 -15.98
N GLY A 267 9.22 20.29 -15.02
CA GLY A 267 9.98 19.06 -15.21
C GLY A 267 9.37 18.15 -16.29
N LYS A 268 8.05 17.91 -16.22
CA LYS A 268 7.33 17.10 -17.22
C LYS A 268 7.39 17.70 -18.62
N ILE A 269 7.30 19.03 -18.74
CA ILE A 269 7.41 19.72 -20.04
C ILE A 269 8.83 19.58 -20.61
N ALA A 270 9.87 19.70 -19.77
CA ALA A 270 11.25 19.55 -20.21
C ALA A 270 11.54 18.12 -20.69
N GLU A 271 11.03 17.11 -19.98
CA GLU A 271 11.14 15.70 -20.36
C GLU A 271 10.42 15.41 -21.68
N ALA A 272 9.17 15.89 -21.84
CA ALA A 272 8.42 15.74 -23.09
C ALA A 272 9.14 16.40 -24.28
N ARG A 273 9.73 17.59 -24.09
CA ARG A 273 10.54 18.26 -25.13
C ARG A 273 11.76 17.45 -25.51
N LYS A 274 12.46 16.85 -24.55
CA LYS A 274 13.62 15.99 -24.81
C LYS A 274 13.25 14.75 -25.62
N LYS A 275 12.09 14.14 -25.33
CA LYS A 275 11.58 12.99 -26.09
C LYS A 275 11.23 13.37 -27.53
N ILE A 276 10.52 14.48 -27.73
CA ILE A 276 10.19 14.99 -29.07
C ILE A 276 11.46 15.27 -29.89
N GLU A 277 12.52 15.81 -29.28
CA GLU A 277 13.77 16.08 -29.98
C GLU A 277 14.50 14.78 -30.39
N ALA A 278 14.54 13.78 -29.49
CA ALA A 278 15.11 12.47 -29.80
C ALA A 278 14.35 11.75 -30.93
N ASP A 279 13.02 11.82 -30.93
CA ASP A 279 12.18 11.24 -31.98
C ASP A 279 12.40 11.92 -33.33
N LYS A 280 12.61 13.25 -33.35
CA LYS A 280 12.98 13.99 -34.57
C LYS A 280 14.35 13.59 -35.13
N GLU A 281 15.35 13.47 -34.27
CA GLU A 281 16.68 13.00 -34.70
C GLU A 281 16.62 11.59 -35.28
N TYR A 282 15.81 10.71 -34.67
CA TYR A 282 15.57 9.36 -35.17
C TYR A 282 14.90 9.36 -36.56
N LEU A 283 13.87 10.20 -36.76
CA LEU A 283 13.24 10.37 -38.08
C LEU A 283 14.22 10.89 -39.13
N HIS A 284 15.09 11.84 -38.79
CA HIS A 284 16.12 12.30 -39.72
C HIS A 284 17.17 11.24 -40.06
N LYS A 285 17.44 10.29 -39.16
CA LYS A 285 18.31 9.13 -39.48
C LYS A 285 17.61 8.16 -40.44
N LEU A 286 16.31 7.91 -40.25
CA LEU A 286 15.48 7.13 -41.18
C LEU A 286 15.45 7.75 -42.58
N GLU A 287 15.22 9.06 -42.68
CA GLU A 287 15.18 9.79 -43.97
C GLU A 287 16.50 9.71 -44.75
N ARG A 288 17.63 9.62 -44.05
CA ARG A 288 18.96 9.49 -44.64
C ARG A 288 19.37 8.04 -44.94
N GLY A 289 18.57 7.05 -44.54
CA GLY A 289 18.91 5.63 -44.69
C GLY A 289 20.09 5.18 -43.82
N GLU A 290 20.32 5.83 -42.68
CA GLU A 290 21.46 5.57 -41.79
C GLU A 290 21.15 4.52 -40.69
N LEU A 291 20.21 3.61 -40.92
CA LEU A 291 19.78 2.58 -39.96
C LEU A 291 20.20 1.17 -40.37
#